data_AF-I4VVN0-F1
#
_entry.id   AF-I4VVN0-F1
#
_cell.length_a   1.000
_cell.length_b   1.000
_cell.length_c   1.000
_cell.angle_alpha   90.00
_cell.angle_beta   90.00
_cell.angle_gamma   90.00
#
_symmetry.space_group_name_H-M   'P 1'
#
loop_
_entity.id
_entity.type
_entity.pdbx_description
1 polymer ?
#
loop_
_entity_poly.entity_id
_entity_poly.type
_entity_poly.pdbx_seq_one_letter_code
_entity_poly.pdbx_strand_id
1 'polypeptide(L)'
;MSEFLIRSFDDPRSFTPKNFPQGVLPRTSVESYVPWALTADRRVVYARTGEHTSWRGGSAGLRPYDSLVSQDRRRLAESALGLMALDHPQFTAEGVGQVNLAIQKYLDHQLVTNRAALTRELFAIGQYFYTGGGSGFGRIDTVAKAALGPDGVRKGIFNALARGRLDQKISIHDAVGRKVLPALGSEQLAAYNHWGPILRQDWFDDAAKRGRKPAAQRAGATSVGGIVRPEQAGAVGTTAIARGRGVDMFQRDTARTRQPQADAYYDDVDARNLLFGAGISGTTGSLLQSAFAFAGVFRGEPLKQYVLAIVGYLVGGGMHSYHESMAVASKAGLPYNPGAYASSLPQAFLGSMQYAAWRTDYYDIVELGATHWRNNAGALPSHLSRQLTPS
;
A
#
# COMPACT_ATOMS: atom_id res chain seq x y z
N MET A 1 4.42 19.87 19.85
CA MET A 1 4.36 20.86 18.75
C MET A 1 5.35 20.43 17.69
N SER A 2 4.97 20.43 16.41
CA SER A 2 5.85 20.01 15.31
C SER A 2 6.79 21.15 14.91
N GLU A 3 8.09 20.88 14.98
CA GLU A 3 9.15 21.82 14.60
C GLU A 3 9.56 21.59 13.13
N PHE A 4 9.47 22.63 12.31
CA PHE A 4 9.86 22.61 10.90
C PHE A 4 11.22 23.28 10.70
N LEU A 5 12.05 22.74 9.82
CA LEU A 5 13.28 23.38 9.42
C LEU A 5 12.98 24.29 8.22
N ILE A 6 13.15 25.60 8.38
CA ILE A 6 12.86 26.59 7.35
C ILE A 6 14.17 27.13 6.78
N ARG A 7 14.28 27.19 5.45
CA ARG A 7 15.43 27.76 4.75
C ARG A 7 15.74 29.16 5.30
N SER A 8 17.03 29.39 5.56
CA SER A 8 17.54 30.68 6.04
C SER A 8 18.68 31.13 5.14
N PHE A 9 18.72 32.42 4.85
CA PHE A 9 19.80 33.05 4.08
C PHE A 9 20.93 33.57 4.97
N ASP A 10 20.66 33.71 6.27
CA ASP A 10 21.56 34.34 7.25
C ASP A 10 22.20 33.32 8.22
N ASP A 11 21.63 32.10 8.31
CA ASP A 11 22.18 31.03 9.16
C ASP A 11 23.23 30.22 8.39
N PRO A 12 24.44 29.97 8.95
CA PRO A 12 25.47 29.13 8.32
C PRO A 12 25.00 27.71 7.95
N ARG A 13 24.02 27.16 8.69
CA ARG A 13 23.41 25.85 8.39
C ARG A 13 22.46 25.89 7.20
N SER A 14 22.15 27.09 6.67
CA SER A 14 21.14 27.35 5.64
C SER A 14 19.69 27.09 6.06
N PHE A 15 19.41 26.88 7.35
CA PHE A 15 18.04 26.73 7.88
C PHE A 15 17.93 27.11 9.36
N THR A 16 16.72 27.47 9.79
CA THR A 16 16.35 27.71 11.18
C THR A 16 15.12 26.89 11.57
N PRO A 17 15.07 26.33 12.80
CA PRO A 17 13.85 25.68 13.29
C PRO A 17 12.74 26.69 13.58
N LYS A 18 11.50 26.37 13.20
CA LYS A 18 10.32 27.20 13.43
C LYS A 18 9.10 26.34 13.75
N ASN A 19 8.32 26.78 14.73
CA ASN A 19 7.01 26.22 15.04
C ASN A 19 5.93 27.04 14.34
N PHE A 20 4.86 26.37 13.91
CA PHE A 20 3.71 27.01 13.28
C PHE A 20 2.42 26.68 14.04
N PRO A 21 1.39 27.55 13.94
CA PRO A 21 0.08 27.26 14.51
C PRO A 21 -0.43 25.88 14.08
N GLN A 22 -1.02 25.14 15.02
CA GLN A 22 -1.56 23.80 14.79
C GLN A 22 -0.54 22.75 14.28
N GLY A 23 0.76 23.06 14.28
CA GLY A 23 1.80 22.16 13.79
C GLY A 23 1.74 21.93 12.28
N VAL A 24 1.26 22.91 11.50
CA VAL A 24 1.16 22.82 10.04
C VAL A 24 1.83 24.01 9.37
N LEU A 25 2.46 23.75 8.23
CA LEU A 25 2.97 24.81 7.37
C LEU A 25 1.79 25.58 6.74
N PRO A 26 1.86 26.92 6.68
CA PRO A 26 0.90 27.73 5.92
C PRO A 26 0.72 27.23 4.49
N ARG A 27 -0.53 27.28 4.00
CA ARG A 27 -0.92 26.89 2.63
C ARG A 27 -1.82 27.93 1.99
N THR A 28 -1.51 29.20 2.21
CA THR A 28 -2.26 30.32 1.62
C THR A 28 -1.55 30.85 0.37
N SER A 29 -2.22 31.72 -0.38
CA SER A 29 -1.58 32.46 -1.47
C SER A 29 -0.49 33.41 -0.99
N VAL A 30 -0.55 33.84 0.28
CA VAL A 30 0.40 34.79 0.89
C VAL A 30 1.64 34.08 1.45
N GLU A 31 1.44 32.92 2.05
CA GLU A 31 2.51 32.13 2.67
C GLU A 31 2.28 30.65 2.42
N SER A 32 3.21 30.06 1.68
CA SER A 32 3.27 28.63 1.41
C SER A 32 4.72 28.17 1.33
N TYR A 33 4.92 26.88 1.59
CA TYR A 33 6.23 26.27 1.70
C TYR A 33 6.34 25.03 0.82
N VAL A 34 7.55 24.79 0.30
CA VAL A 34 7.89 23.62 -0.51
C VAL A 34 9.12 22.93 0.08
N PRO A 35 9.23 21.59 0.00
CA PRO A 35 10.46 20.88 0.34
C PRO A 35 11.60 21.42 -0.52
N TRP A 36 12.75 21.72 0.09
CA TRP A 36 13.89 22.32 -0.60
C TRP A 36 15.15 21.48 -0.46
N ALA A 37 15.45 21.02 0.76
CA ALA A 37 16.62 20.20 1.02
C ALA A 37 16.32 19.10 2.04
N LEU A 38 17.27 18.16 2.15
CA LEU A 38 17.30 17.11 3.14
C LEU A 38 18.60 17.21 3.95
N THR A 39 18.47 17.18 5.28
CA THR A 39 19.61 17.12 6.19
C THR A 39 20.23 15.73 6.23
N ALA A 40 21.43 15.60 6.82
CA ALA A 40 22.11 14.31 7.00
C ALA A 40 21.29 13.30 7.83
N ASP A 41 20.56 13.77 8.85
CA ASP A 41 19.60 13.00 9.66
C ASP A 41 18.23 12.82 8.99
N ARG A 42 18.11 13.16 7.69
CA ARG A 42 16.93 12.95 6.86
C ARG A 42 15.69 13.77 7.28
N ARG A 43 15.87 14.93 7.92
CA ARG A 43 14.80 15.92 8.10
C ARG A 43 14.68 16.80 6.86
N VAL A 44 13.45 17.19 6.53
CA VAL A 44 13.18 18.05 5.38
C VAL A 44 13.33 19.51 5.80
N VAL A 45 14.11 20.26 5.02
CA VAL A 45 14.17 21.71 5.07
C VAL A 45 13.20 22.26 4.03
N TYR A 46 12.30 23.14 4.46
CA TYR A 46 11.30 23.77 3.62
C TYR A 46 11.72 25.20 3.27
N ALA A 47 11.53 25.61 2.03
CA ALA A 47 11.68 26.99 1.61
C ALA A 47 10.31 27.62 1.36
N ARG A 48 10.18 28.93 1.56
CA ARG A 48 8.98 29.64 1.11
C ARG A 48 8.86 29.51 -0.40
N THR A 49 7.64 29.41 -0.92
CA THR A 49 7.39 29.44 -2.37
C THR A 49 8.01 30.72 -2.97
N GLY A 50 8.74 30.58 -4.08
CA GLY A 50 9.54 31.64 -4.69
C GLY A 50 11.01 31.66 -4.22
N GLU A 51 11.31 31.20 -3.01
CA GLU A 51 12.67 31.18 -2.46
C GLU A 51 13.41 29.86 -2.72
N HIS A 52 12.76 28.84 -3.29
CA HIS A 52 13.33 27.50 -3.49
C HIS A 52 14.28 27.37 -4.68
N THR A 53 14.23 28.30 -5.64
CA THR A 53 14.83 28.20 -6.98
C THR A 53 16.35 28.31 -7.04
N SER A 54 17.01 28.66 -5.92
CA SER A 54 18.47 28.79 -5.85
C SER A 54 19.08 27.74 -4.93
N TRP A 55 20.07 26.98 -5.43
CA TRP A 55 20.96 26.16 -4.60
C TRP A 55 22.23 26.95 -4.31
N ARG A 56 22.54 27.22 -3.04
CA ARG A 56 23.79 27.90 -2.68
C ARG A 56 24.92 26.87 -2.60
N GLY A 57 26.02 27.12 -3.31
CA GLY A 57 27.30 26.49 -2.99
C GLY A 57 27.67 26.87 -1.56
N GLY A 58 27.96 25.89 -0.69
CA GLY A 58 28.27 26.12 0.73
C GLY A 58 27.22 25.61 1.74
N SER A 59 26.09 25.05 1.29
CA SER A 59 25.13 24.34 2.18
C SER A 59 25.67 22.97 2.61
N ALA A 60 26.77 22.97 3.37
CA ALA A 60 27.45 21.76 3.81
C ALA A 60 26.49 20.85 4.62
N GLY A 61 26.42 19.57 4.24
CA GLY A 61 25.55 18.59 4.92
C GLY A 61 24.08 18.59 4.48
N LEU A 62 23.69 19.44 3.52
CA LEU A 62 22.37 19.40 2.88
C LEU A 62 22.43 18.76 1.50
N ARG A 63 21.43 17.95 1.18
CA ARG A 63 21.19 17.39 -0.15
C ARG A 63 19.95 18.04 -0.78
N PRO A 64 19.93 18.37 -2.08
CA PRO A 64 18.73 18.87 -2.75
C PRO A 64 17.55 17.92 -2.59
N TYR A 65 16.34 18.47 -2.41
CA TYR A 65 15.12 17.67 -2.43
C TYR A 65 14.65 17.52 -3.89
N ASP A 66 15.15 16.49 -4.56
CA ASP A 66 14.79 16.17 -5.94
C ASP A 66 13.75 15.03 -6.05
N SER A 67 13.51 14.53 -7.26
CA SER A 67 12.60 13.42 -7.51
C SER A 67 13.05 12.12 -6.83
N LEU A 68 14.36 11.84 -6.77
CA LEU A 68 14.89 10.64 -6.11
C LEU A 68 14.70 10.71 -4.60
N VAL A 69 14.98 11.87 -3.99
CA VAL A 69 14.71 12.11 -2.56
C VAL A 69 13.22 11.93 -2.27
N SER A 70 12.34 12.48 -3.11
CA SER A 70 10.90 12.34 -2.94
C SER A 70 10.44 10.88 -3.01
N GLN A 71 10.96 10.09 -3.95
CA GLN A 71 10.66 8.65 -4.02
C GLN A 71 11.17 7.90 -2.80
N ASP A 72 12.38 8.20 -2.33
CA ASP A 72 12.96 7.55 -1.16
C ASP A 72 12.15 7.84 0.10
N ARG A 73 11.71 9.09 0.30
CA ARG A 73 10.84 9.46 1.42
C ARG A 73 9.46 8.84 1.30
N ARG A 74 8.87 8.80 0.10
CA ARG A 74 7.60 8.11 -0.14
C ARG A 74 7.68 6.63 0.20
N ARG A 75 8.79 5.99 -0.15
CA ARG A 75 9.02 4.57 0.11
C ARG A 75 9.05 4.28 1.61
N LEU A 76 9.73 5.13 2.37
CA LEU A 76 9.74 5.07 3.84
C LEU A 76 8.35 5.33 4.43
N ALA A 77 7.65 6.37 3.97
CA ALA A 77 6.32 6.72 4.45
C ALA A 77 5.28 5.60 4.21
N GLU A 78 5.22 5.06 2.98
CA GLU A 78 4.31 3.96 2.62
C GLU A 78 4.63 2.68 3.40
N SER A 79 5.91 2.37 3.60
CA SER A 79 6.36 1.21 4.38
C SER A 79 5.98 1.33 5.85
N ALA A 80 6.20 2.50 6.46
CA ALA A 80 5.80 2.78 7.83
C ALA A 80 4.28 2.67 8.00
N LEU A 81 3.49 3.23 7.07
CA LEU A 81 2.04 3.12 7.08
C LEU A 81 1.57 1.66 7.01
N GLY A 82 2.13 0.88 6.09
CA GLY A 82 1.81 -0.54 5.94
C GLY A 82 2.13 -1.35 7.20
N LEU A 83 3.27 -1.11 7.83
CA LEU A 83 3.62 -1.77 9.10
C LEU A 83 2.70 -1.35 10.25
N MET A 84 2.40 -0.06 10.40
CA MET A 84 1.45 0.40 11.41
C MET A 84 0.09 -0.28 11.25
N ALA A 85 -0.39 -0.46 10.02
CA ALA A 85 -1.63 -1.19 9.76
C ALA A 85 -1.57 -2.67 10.19
N LEU A 86 -0.41 -3.33 10.04
CA LEU A 86 -0.22 -4.72 10.49
C LEU A 86 -0.14 -4.84 12.02
N ASP A 87 0.57 -3.90 12.66
CA ASP A 87 0.91 -3.98 14.08
C ASP A 87 -0.20 -3.42 14.99
N HIS A 88 -1.08 -2.59 14.45
CA HIS A 88 -2.14 -1.90 15.19
C HIS A 88 -3.52 -2.27 14.62
N PRO A 89 -4.03 -3.48 14.90
CA PRO A 89 -5.28 -3.99 14.32
C PRO A 89 -6.50 -3.13 14.66
N GLN A 90 -6.44 -2.28 15.69
CA GLN A 90 -7.49 -1.33 16.03
C GLN A 90 -7.81 -0.35 14.90
N PHE A 91 -6.86 -0.05 14.00
CA PHE A 91 -7.10 0.86 12.87
C PHE A 91 -7.91 0.20 11.74
N THR A 92 -8.08 -1.12 11.78
CA THR A 92 -8.75 -1.89 10.73
C THR A 92 -9.89 -2.74 11.27
N ALA A 93 -10.15 -2.70 12.58
CA ALA A 93 -10.88 -3.75 13.30
C ALA A 93 -12.32 -3.93 12.82
N GLU A 94 -13.07 -2.84 12.61
CA GLU A 94 -14.48 -2.92 12.23
C GLU A 94 -14.62 -3.41 10.78
N GLY A 95 -13.91 -2.78 9.84
CA GLY A 95 -13.95 -3.17 8.43
C GLY A 95 -13.49 -4.62 8.19
N VAL A 96 -12.41 -5.04 8.84
CA VAL A 96 -11.94 -6.45 8.77
C VAL A 96 -12.90 -7.39 9.49
N GLY A 97 -13.43 -6.99 10.65
CA GLY A 97 -14.37 -7.78 11.43
C GLY A 97 -15.66 -8.11 10.68
N GLN A 98 -16.22 -7.15 9.94
CA GLN A 98 -17.41 -7.38 9.12
C GLN A 98 -17.17 -8.44 8.03
N VAL A 99 -16.07 -8.31 7.28
CA VAL A 99 -15.71 -9.27 6.22
C VAL A 99 -15.38 -10.65 6.81
N ASN A 100 -14.61 -10.68 7.89
CA ASN A 100 -14.20 -11.92 8.54
C ASN A 100 -15.42 -12.69 9.07
N LEU A 101 -16.35 -12.00 9.73
CA LEU A 101 -17.60 -12.61 10.23
C LEU A 101 -18.46 -13.16 9.08
N ALA A 102 -18.59 -12.41 7.99
CA ALA A 102 -19.39 -12.84 6.84
C ALA A 102 -18.77 -14.08 6.15
N ILE A 103 -17.45 -14.11 6.01
CA ILE A 103 -16.73 -15.29 5.52
C ILE A 103 -16.89 -16.48 6.47
N GLN A 104 -16.78 -16.27 7.78
CA GLN A 104 -17.01 -17.33 8.77
C GLN A 104 -18.42 -17.92 8.64
N LYS A 105 -19.46 -17.07 8.55
CA LYS A 105 -20.85 -17.51 8.34
C LYS A 105 -20.99 -18.36 7.07
N TYR A 106 -20.37 -17.94 5.96
CA TYR A 106 -20.36 -18.71 4.73
C TYR A 106 -19.69 -20.08 4.92
N LEU A 107 -18.50 -20.12 5.54
CA LEU A 107 -17.76 -21.36 5.76
C LEU A 107 -18.49 -22.30 6.75
N ASP A 108 -19.13 -21.76 7.80
CA ASP A 108 -19.93 -22.53 8.74
C ASP A 108 -21.16 -23.14 8.05
N HIS A 109 -21.85 -22.38 7.20
CA HIS A 109 -22.94 -22.90 6.40
C HIS A 109 -22.47 -24.05 5.48
N GLN A 110 -21.35 -23.87 4.78
CA GLN A 110 -20.75 -24.91 3.93
C GLN A 110 -20.26 -26.11 4.76
N LEU A 111 -19.89 -25.92 6.02
CA LEU A 111 -19.48 -27.00 6.91
C LEU A 111 -20.67 -27.89 7.30
N VAL A 112 -21.84 -27.30 7.49
CA VAL A 112 -23.09 -28.02 7.78
C VAL A 112 -23.65 -28.70 6.53
N THR A 113 -23.68 -27.99 5.41
CA THR A 113 -24.37 -28.44 4.19
C THR A 113 -23.50 -29.26 3.24
N ASN A 114 -22.20 -28.96 3.16
CA ASN A 114 -21.29 -29.48 2.14
C ASN A 114 -19.91 -29.88 2.72
N ARG A 115 -19.88 -30.44 3.94
CA ARG A 115 -18.65 -30.69 4.72
C ARG A 115 -17.49 -31.30 3.93
N ALA A 116 -17.77 -32.37 3.17
CA ALA A 116 -16.75 -33.08 2.41
C ALA A 116 -16.16 -32.21 1.29
N ALA A 117 -17.02 -31.50 0.54
CA ALA A 117 -16.59 -30.57 -0.50
C ALA A 117 -15.81 -29.40 0.09
N LEU A 118 -16.33 -28.75 1.15
CA LEU A 118 -15.62 -27.67 1.83
C LEU A 118 -14.22 -28.10 2.30
N THR A 119 -14.11 -29.28 2.91
CA THR A 119 -12.83 -29.78 3.42
C THR A 119 -11.83 -30.00 2.29
N ARG A 120 -12.30 -30.53 1.14
CA ARG A 120 -11.49 -30.68 -0.07
C ARG A 120 -11.04 -29.33 -0.63
N GLU A 121 -11.94 -28.36 -0.76
CA GLU A 121 -11.58 -27.04 -1.34
C GLU A 121 -10.65 -26.25 -0.42
N LEU A 122 -10.84 -26.31 0.91
CA LEU A 122 -9.91 -25.72 1.88
C LEU A 122 -8.54 -26.40 1.85
N PHE A 123 -8.50 -27.72 1.67
CA PHE A 123 -7.23 -28.43 1.47
C PHE A 123 -6.55 -28.06 0.15
N ALA A 124 -7.31 -27.80 -0.93
CA ALA A 124 -6.76 -27.35 -2.21
C ALA A 124 -6.01 -26.01 -2.05
N ILE A 125 -6.60 -25.04 -1.35
CA ILE A 125 -5.95 -23.74 -1.07
C ILE A 125 -4.92 -23.81 0.07
N GLY A 126 -4.85 -24.91 0.82
CA GLY A 126 -3.95 -25.07 1.96
C GLY A 126 -2.48 -24.77 1.67
N GLN A 127 -2.03 -24.89 0.42
CA GLN A 127 -0.64 -24.63 0.00
C GLN A 127 -0.22 -23.16 0.17
N TYR A 128 -1.18 -22.22 0.19
CA TYR A 128 -0.91 -20.80 0.42
C TYR A 128 -0.65 -20.50 1.91
N PHE A 129 -1.16 -21.36 2.81
CA PHE A 129 -1.10 -21.16 4.25
C PHE A 129 -0.12 -22.10 4.96
N TYR A 130 0.11 -23.28 4.41
CA TYR A 130 0.96 -24.35 4.90
C TYR A 130 1.96 -24.71 3.82
N THR A 131 3.04 -23.94 3.79
CA THR A 131 3.82 -23.71 2.56
C THR A 131 4.91 -24.74 2.30
N GLY A 132 5.18 -25.66 3.24
CA GLY A 132 6.30 -26.61 3.12
C GLY A 132 7.66 -25.90 2.96
N GLY A 133 7.87 -24.80 3.69
CA GLY A 133 9.06 -23.95 3.58
C GLY A 133 8.95 -22.80 2.57
N GLY A 134 7.85 -22.69 1.83
CA GLY A 134 7.62 -21.56 0.91
C GLY A 134 7.49 -20.20 1.61
N SER A 135 7.83 -19.13 0.88
CA SER A 135 8.00 -17.77 1.40
C SER A 135 6.80 -16.83 1.16
N GLY A 136 5.58 -17.36 1.08
CA GLY A 136 4.36 -16.55 0.93
C GLY A 136 4.06 -15.69 2.16
N PHE A 137 3.48 -14.50 1.95
CA PHE A 137 3.00 -13.64 3.04
C PHE A 137 1.55 -13.99 3.42
N GLY A 138 1.19 -13.86 4.70
CA GLY A 138 -0.10 -14.34 5.22
C GLY A 138 -0.16 -15.84 5.55
N ARG A 139 0.97 -16.56 5.46
CA ARG A 139 1.00 -17.99 5.81
C ARG A 139 0.68 -18.23 7.29
N ILE A 140 0.06 -19.37 7.56
CA ILE A 140 -0.23 -19.86 8.91
C ILE A 140 1.02 -20.54 9.48
N ASP A 141 1.60 -21.46 8.73
CA ASP A 141 2.77 -22.24 9.13
C ASP A 141 3.66 -22.57 7.90
N THR A 142 4.92 -22.89 8.17
CA THR A 142 5.87 -23.46 7.21
C THR A 142 5.73 -24.98 7.03
N VAL A 143 5.01 -25.68 7.91
CA VAL A 143 4.68 -27.09 7.73
C VAL A 143 3.94 -27.31 6.41
N ALA A 144 4.21 -28.41 5.71
CA ALA A 144 3.53 -28.75 4.46
C ALA A 144 2.07 -29.18 4.73
N LYS A 145 1.12 -28.71 3.91
CA LYS A 145 -0.31 -29.07 4.07
C LYS A 145 -0.56 -30.58 4.14
N ALA A 146 0.24 -31.39 3.43
CA ALA A 146 0.11 -32.84 3.39
C ALA A 146 0.35 -33.49 4.76
N ALA A 147 1.26 -32.94 5.58
CA ALA A 147 1.54 -33.44 6.92
C ALA A 147 0.40 -33.19 7.91
N LEU A 148 -0.43 -32.18 7.66
CA LEU A 148 -1.59 -31.83 8.50
C LEU A 148 -2.87 -32.56 8.07
N GLY A 149 -2.94 -32.99 6.81
CA GLY A 149 -4.13 -33.55 6.20
C GLY A 149 -5.28 -32.54 6.04
N PRO A 150 -6.38 -32.94 5.38
CA PRO A 150 -7.51 -32.05 5.08
C PRO A 150 -8.17 -31.44 6.32
N ASP A 151 -8.37 -32.23 7.37
CA ASP A 151 -8.98 -31.75 8.62
C ASP A 151 -8.08 -30.78 9.39
N GLY A 152 -6.76 -31.02 9.42
CA GLY A 152 -5.80 -30.13 10.06
C GLY A 152 -5.75 -28.77 9.37
N VAL A 153 -5.70 -28.77 8.03
CA VAL A 153 -5.75 -27.53 7.23
C VAL A 153 -7.04 -26.76 7.47
N ARG A 154 -8.20 -27.43 7.43
CA ARG A 154 -9.50 -26.80 7.72
C ARG A 154 -9.49 -26.15 9.10
N LYS A 155 -9.17 -26.92 10.16
CA LYS A 155 -9.15 -26.41 11.54
C LYS A 155 -8.25 -25.19 11.68
N GLY A 156 -7.06 -25.23 11.08
CA GLY A 156 -6.13 -24.11 11.18
C GLY A 156 -6.56 -22.87 10.40
N ILE A 157 -7.24 -23.00 9.25
CA ILE A 157 -7.86 -21.85 8.55
C ILE A 157 -8.94 -21.20 9.43
N PHE A 158 -9.83 -21.99 10.02
CA PHE A 158 -10.85 -21.48 10.96
C PHE A 158 -10.21 -20.80 12.18
N ASN A 159 -9.17 -21.39 12.75
CA ASN A 159 -8.42 -20.79 13.86
C ASN A 159 -7.75 -19.47 13.47
N ALA A 160 -7.17 -19.39 12.26
CA ALA A 160 -6.55 -18.16 11.77
C ALA A 160 -7.57 -17.05 11.47
N LEU A 161 -8.76 -17.38 10.96
CA LEU A 161 -9.87 -16.42 10.85
C LEU A 161 -10.31 -15.89 12.22
N ALA A 162 -10.37 -16.76 13.24
CA ALA A 162 -10.81 -16.37 14.57
C ALA A 162 -9.73 -15.55 15.32
N ARG A 163 -8.48 -15.99 15.29
CA ARG A 163 -7.41 -15.54 16.21
C ARG A 163 -6.08 -15.22 15.53
N GLY A 164 -6.01 -15.35 14.21
CA GLY A 164 -4.78 -15.11 13.45
C GLY A 164 -4.42 -13.64 13.36
N ARG A 165 -3.21 -13.40 12.86
CA ARG A 165 -2.71 -12.07 12.55
C ARG A 165 -3.46 -11.44 11.37
N LEU A 166 -3.34 -10.13 11.20
CA LEU A 166 -4.00 -9.42 10.11
C LEU A 166 -3.60 -9.96 8.73
N ASP A 167 -2.31 -10.22 8.49
CA ASP A 167 -1.82 -10.77 7.23
C ASP A 167 -2.45 -12.13 6.89
N GLN A 168 -2.66 -12.97 7.91
CA GLN A 168 -3.29 -14.27 7.76
C GLN A 168 -4.77 -14.13 7.38
N LYS A 169 -5.53 -13.30 8.11
CA LYS A 169 -6.95 -13.05 7.83
C LYS A 169 -7.16 -12.53 6.42
N ILE A 170 -6.40 -11.51 6.02
CA ILE A 170 -6.51 -10.92 4.67
C ILE A 170 -6.16 -11.95 3.59
N SER A 171 -5.11 -12.76 3.79
CA SER A 171 -4.78 -13.82 2.82
C SER A 171 -5.89 -14.87 2.68
N ILE A 172 -6.57 -15.21 3.79
CA ILE A 172 -7.72 -16.14 3.77
C ILE A 172 -8.90 -15.51 3.06
N HIS A 173 -9.18 -14.22 3.27
CA HIS A 173 -10.24 -13.51 2.55
C HIS A 173 -10.05 -13.63 1.03
N ASP A 174 -8.84 -13.35 0.53
CA ASP A 174 -8.54 -13.49 -0.90
C ASP A 174 -8.76 -14.93 -1.40
N ALA A 175 -8.20 -15.91 -0.70
CA ALA A 175 -8.26 -17.30 -1.14
C ALA A 175 -9.69 -17.86 -1.10
N VAL A 176 -10.48 -17.53 -0.07
CA VAL A 176 -11.87 -17.97 0.04
C VAL A 176 -12.71 -17.37 -1.10
N GLY A 177 -12.65 -16.05 -1.31
CA GLY A 177 -13.40 -15.40 -2.38
C GLY A 177 -13.00 -15.86 -3.77
N ARG A 178 -11.70 -16.03 -4.03
CA ARG A 178 -11.19 -16.34 -5.38
C ARG A 178 -11.20 -17.82 -5.74
N LYS A 179 -11.20 -18.72 -4.75
CA LYS A 179 -11.03 -20.17 -4.99
C LYS A 179 -12.11 -21.04 -4.37
N VAL A 180 -12.54 -20.76 -3.14
CA VAL A 180 -13.54 -21.58 -2.46
C VAL A 180 -14.95 -21.22 -2.92
N LEU A 181 -15.25 -19.92 -3.00
CA LEU A 181 -16.57 -19.44 -3.42
C LEU A 181 -16.95 -19.88 -4.84
N PRO A 182 -16.07 -19.79 -5.86
CA PRO A 182 -16.39 -20.30 -7.20
C PRO A 182 -16.58 -21.82 -7.24
N ALA A 183 -15.89 -22.58 -6.37
CA ALA A 183 -15.94 -24.04 -6.36
C ALA A 183 -17.20 -24.58 -5.66
N LEU A 184 -17.65 -23.93 -4.58
CA LEU A 184 -18.81 -24.37 -3.81
C LEU A 184 -20.11 -23.64 -4.17
N GLY A 185 -20.00 -22.49 -4.84
CA GLY A 185 -21.15 -21.64 -5.16
C GLY A 185 -21.79 -21.01 -3.93
N SER A 186 -22.81 -20.18 -4.20
CA SER A 186 -23.80 -19.57 -3.29
C SER A 186 -24.34 -18.28 -3.93
N GLU A 187 -25.27 -17.60 -3.27
CA GLU A 187 -25.71 -16.25 -3.66
C GLU A 187 -24.54 -15.24 -3.72
N GLN A 188 -23.51 -15.42 -2.87
CA GLN A 188 -22.34 -14.54 -2.83
C GLN A 188 -21.53 -14.59 -4.14
N LEU A 189 -21.61 -15.70 -4.91
CA LEU A 189 -20.87 -15.84 -6.17
C LEU A 189 -21.37 -14.86 -7.23
N ALA A 190 -22.67 -14.55 -7.26
CA ALA A 190 -23.23 -13.57 -8.19
C ALA A 190 -22.65 -12.17 -7.91
N ALA A 191 -22.59 -11.78 -6.64
CA ALA A 191 -21.98 -10.51 -6.22
C ALA A 191 -20.47 -10.47 -6.53
N TYR A 192 -19.74 -11.55 -6.28
CA TYR A 192 -18.31 -11.64 -6.64
C TYR A 192 -18.08 -11.40 -8.14
N ASN A 193 -18.84 -12.10 -8.99
CA ASN A 193 -18.73 -11.99 -10.44
C ASN A 193 -19.16 -10.62 -10.99
N HIS A 194 -20.12 -9.96 -10.34
CA HIS A 194 -20.52 -8.59 -10.69
C HIS A 194 -19.37 -7.59 -10.53
N TRP A 195 -18.60 -7.70 -9.44
CA TRP A 195 -17.50 -6.78 -9.15
C TRP A 195 -16.21 -7.10 -9.90
N GLY A 196 -16.04 -8.33 -10.42
CA GLY A 196 -14.86 -8.79 -11.16
C GLY A 196 -14.42 -7.83 -12.27
N PRO A 197 -15.26 -7.57 -13.29
CA PRO A 197 -14.94 -6.68 -14.41
C PRO A 197 -14.64 -5.22 -14.01
N ILE A 198 -15.02 -4.80 -12.80
CA ILE A 198 -14.78 -3.44 -12.29
C ILE A 198 -13.44 -3.38 -11.56
N LEU A 199 -13.18 -4.34 -10.67
CA LEU A 199 -12.08 -4.29 -9.71
C LEU A 199 -10.84 -5.08 -10.13
N ARG A 200 -10.99 -6.11 -10.96
CA ARG A 200 -9.89 -6.92 -11.50
C ARG A 200 -10.19 -7.32 -12.94
N GLN A 201 -9.99 -6.38 -13.84
CA GLN A 201 -10.21 -6.54 -15.27
C GLN A 201 -9.26 -7.60 -15.86
N ASP A 202 -9.68 -8.27 -16.93
CA ASP A 202 -8.97 -9.40 -17.54
C ASP A 202 -7.51 -9.08 -17.92
N TRP A 203 -7.21 -7.82 -18.24
CA TRP A 203 -5.86 -7.39 -18.61
C TRP A 203 -4.86 -7.41 -17.43
N PHE A 204 -5.32 -7.53 -16.18
CA PHE A 204 -4.43 -7.68 -15.01
C PHE A 204 -3.60 -8.96 -15.08
N ASP A 205 -4.18 -10.02 -15.66
CA ASP A 205 -3.55 -11.33 -15.77
C ASP A 205 -2.84 -11.51 -17.13
N ASP A 206 -3.10 -10.62 -18.10
CA ASP A 206 -2.39 -10.56 -19.39
C ASP A 206 -0.97 -10.00 -19.20
N ALA A 207 0.03 -10.87 -19.35
CA ALA A 207 1.43 -10.53 -19.18
C ALA A 207 1.91 -9.41 -20.12
N ALA A 208 1.34 -9.29 -21.32
CA ALA A 208 1.73 -8.27 -22.28
C ALA A 208 1.10 -6.90 -21.97
N LYS A 209 -0.02 -6.84 -21.25
CA LYS A 209 -0.74 -5.58 -20.96
C LYS A 209 -0.50 -5.04 -19.56
N ARG A 210 -0.32 -5.92 -18.56
CA ARG A 210 -0.26 -5.53 -17.12
C ARG A 210 0.90 -4.60 -16.74
N GLY A 211 1.95 -4.51 -17.58
CA GLY A 211 3.05 -3.55 -17.43
C GLY A 211 4.11 -3.89 -16.38
N ARG A 212 4.24 -5.18 -16.05
CA ARG A 212 5.32 -5.70 -15.20
C ARG A 212 5.92 -6.96 -15.81
N LYS A 213 7.23 -7.12 -15.64
CA LYS A 213 7.97 -8.34 -15.95
C LYS A 213 8.81 -8.79 -14.75
N PRO A 214 9.21 -10.07 -14.67
CA PRO A 214 10.10 -10.52 -13.62
C PRO A 214 11.40 -9.69 -13.59
N ALA A 215 11.88 -9.37 -12.40
CA ALA A 215 13.19 -8.78 -12.21
C ALA A 215 14.29 -9.78 -12.60
N ALA A 216 15.44 -9.29 -13.06
CA ALA A 216 16.56 -10.13 -13.49
C ALA A 216 17.12 -11.00 -12.35
N GLN A 217 17.11 -10.47 -11.12
CA GLN A 217 17.51 -11.20 -9.92
C GLN A 217 16.28 -11.45 -9.03
N ARG A 218 16.13 -12.69 -8.56
CA ARG A 218 15.15 -13.01 -7.53
C ARG A 218 15.78 -12.78 -6.17
N ALA A 219 15.30 -11.78 -5.43
CA ALA A 219 15.70 -11.63 -4.04
C ALA A 219 15.16 -12.78 -3.18
N GLY A 220 15.94 -13.15 -2.16
CA GLY A 220 15.53 -14.12 -1.15
C GLY A 220 14.43 -13.59 -0.24
N ALA A 221 13.85 -14.49 0.56
CA ALA A 221 12.88 -14.10 1.57
C ALA A 221 13.52 -13.19 2.64
N THR A 222 12.81 -12.15 3.06
CA THR A 222 13.28 -11.18 4.06
C THR A 222 12.16 -10.80 5.03
N SER A 223 12.54 -10.43 6.26
CA SER A 223 11.64 -9.84 7.26
C SER A 223 11.55 -8.32 7.15
N VAL A 224 12.35 -7.67 6.29
CA VAL A 224 12.33 -6.20 6.11
C VAL A 224 10.93 -5.75 5.70
N GLY A 225 10.33 -4.89 6.50
CA GLY A 225 8.97 -4.41 6.28
C GLY A 225 8.85 -3.49 5.08
N GLY A 226 7.67 -3.45 4.49
CA GLY A 226 7.37 -2.48 3.46
C GLY A 226 8.09 -2.72 2.12
N ILE A 227 8.21 -1.62 1.37
CA ILE A 227 8.74 -1.55 0.02
C ILE A 227 10.12 -0.87 -0.03
N VAL A 228 10.79 -0.74 1.13
CA VAL A 228 12.12 -0.12 1.24
C VAL A 228 13.20 -0.88 0.47
N ARG A 229 14.19 -0.14 -0.02
CA ARG A 229 15.41 -0.72 -0.59
C ARG A 229 16.30 -1.31 0.52
N PRO A 230 17.22 -2.23 0.21
CA PRO A 230 18.10 -2.84 1.22
C PRO A 230 18.85 -1.82 2.11
N GLU A 231 19.35 -0.74 1.53
CA GLU A 231 20.07 0.33 2.23
C GLU A 231 19.18 1.16 3.18
N GLN A 232 17.86 1.04 3.05
CA GLN A 232 16.86 1.69 3.89
C GLN A 232 16.24 0.74 4.92
N ALA A 233 16.62 -0.54 4.93
CA ALA A 233 16.01 -1.56 5.77
C ALA A 233 15.97 -1.19 7.26
N GLY A 234 17.04 -0.57 7.79
CA GLY A 234 17.12 -0.14 9.19
C GLY A 234 16.28 1.08 9.55
N ALA A 235 15.63 1.73 8.57
CA ALA A 235 14.79 2.92 8.79
C ALA A 235 13.30 2.59 8.95
N VAL A 236 12.92 1.31 8.76
CA VAL A 236 11.55 0.83 8.95
C VAL A 236 11.58 -0.45 9.79
N GLY A 237 10.43 -0.82 10.35
CA GLY A 237 10.30 -2.06 11.11
C GLY A 237 10.35 -3.33 10.25
N THR A 238 10.14 -4.47 10.91
CA THR A 238 10.12 -5.79 10.29
C THR A 238 8.72 -6.40 10.34
N THR A 239 8.39 -7.27 9.40
CA THR A 239 7.20 -8.13 9.48
C THR A 239 7.48 -9.39 10.31
N ALA A 240 6.44 -9.93 10.93
CA ALA A 240 6.52 -11.14 11.76
C ALA A 240 7.05 -12.40 11.02
N ILE A 241 6.95 -12.44 9.69
CA ILE A 241 7.42 -13.56 8.88
C ILE A 241 8.34 -13.07 7.75
N ALA A 242 9.41 -13.82 7.49
CA ALA A 242 10.19 -13.61 6.28
C ALA A 242 9.38 -14.02 5.05
N ARG A 243 9.36 -13.19 4.01
CA ARG A 243 8.61 -13.45 2.77
C ARG A 243 9.39 -12.96 1.55
N GLY A 244 9.07 -13.52 0.38
CA GLY A 244 9.44 -12.88 -0.88
C GLY A 244 8.65 -11.58 -1.02
N ARG A 245 9.28 -10.50 -1.48
CA ARG A 245 8.62 -9.21 -1.67
C ARG A 245 8.35 -9.00 -3.15
N GLY A 246 7.11 -8.66 -3.50
CA GLY A 246 6.72 -8.33 -4.89
C GLY A 246 7.60 -7.24 -5.50
N VAL A 247 8.00 -6.25 -4.71
CA VAL A 247 8.89 -5.16 -5.17
C VAL A 247 10.30 -5.59 -5.53
N ASP A 248 10.73 -6.77 -5.07
CA ASP A 248 12.03 -7.35 -5.44
C ASP A 248 11.89 -8.38 -6.57
N MET A 249 10.67 -8.80 -6.90
CA MET A 249 10.39 -9.84 -7.88
C MET A 249 10.01 -9.29 -9.25
N PHE A 250 9.57 -8.04 -9.31
CA PHE A 250 9.03 -7.42 -10.52
C PHE A 250 9.69 -6.08 -10.80
N GLN A 251 9.80 -5.77 -12.08
CA GLN A 251 10.18 -4.45 -12.58
C GLN A 251 9.17 -3.99 -13.63
N ARG A 252 9.10 -2.68 -13.83
CA ARG A 252 8.22 -2.09 -14.83
C ARG A 252 8.58 -2.60 -16.22
N ASP A 253 7.54 -2.92 -16.99
CA ASP A 253 7.68 -3.24 -18.40
C ASP A 253 7.21 -2.05 -19.25
N THR A 254 8.18 -1.29 -19.76
CA THR A 254 7.95 -0.13 -20.63
C THR A 254 7.62 -0.52 -22.06
N ALA A 255 7.81 -1.80 -22.44
CA ALA A 255 7.51 -2.33 -23.77
C ALA A 255 6.13 -3.01 -23.85
N ARG A 256 5.28 -2.83 -22.83
CA ARG A 256 3.96 -3.44 -22.76
C ARG A 256 3.04 -3.02 -23.92
N THR A 257 2.14 -3.91 -24.28
CA THR A 257 1.00 -3.58 -25.15
C THR A 257 0.15 -2.50 -24.49
N ARG A 258 -0.23 -1.49 -25.29
CA ARG A 258 -1.08 -0.37 -24.84
C ARG A 258 -2.44 -0.89 -24.35
N GLN A 259 -2.87 -0.37 -23.22
CA GLN A 259 -4.21 -0.61 -22.67
C GLN A 259 -4.61 0.69 -21.95
N PRO A 260 -5.73 1.33 -22.30
CA PRO A 260 -6.03 2.70 -21.85
C PRO A 260 -6.08 2.91 -20.32
N GLN A 261 -6.62 1.97 -19.56
CA GLN A 261 -6.70 2.05 -18.10
C GLN A 261 -5.35 1.77 -17.42
N ALA A 262 -4.52 0.90 -18.00
CA ALA A 262 -3.14 0.69 -17.58
C ALA A 262 -2.30 1.93 -17.91
N ASP A 263 -2.47 2.51 -19.11
CA ASP A 263 -1.84 3.77 -19.52
C ASP A 263 -2.15 4.87 -18.49
N ALA A 264 -3.43 5.11 -18.17
CA ALA A 264 -3.83 6.11 -17.18
C ALA A 264 -3.17 5.89 -15.80
N TYR A 265 -3.10 4.65 -15.34
CA TYR A 265 -2.39 4.31 -14.10
C TYR A 265 -0.89 4.64 -14.17
N TYR A 266 -0.23 4.25 -15.26
CA TYR A 266 1.21 4.48 -15.42
C TYR A 266 1.54 5.98 -15.65
N ASP A 267 0.64 6.73 -16.27
CA ASP A 267 0.75 8.17 -16.44
C ASP A 267 0.69 8.89 -15.08
N ASP A 268 -0.18 8.44 -14.16
CA ASP A 268 -0.21 8.94 -12.78
C ASP A 268 1.11 8.66 -12.05
N VAL A 269 1.68 7.46 -12.23
CA VAL A 269 2.98 7.08 -11.64
C VAL A 269 4.07 8.06 -12.09
N ASP A 270 4.16 8.31 -13.40
CA ASP A 270 5.21 9.14 -13.99
C ASP A 270 5.03 10.61 -13.69
N ALA A 271 3.81 11.14 -13.89
CA ALA A 271 3.53 12.55 -13.66
C ALA A 271 3.80 12.92 -12.20
N ARG A 272 3.45 12.06 -11.25
CA ARG A 272 3.49 12.38 -9.82
C ARG A 272 4.67 11.75 -9.09
N ASN A 273 5.63 11.17 -9.83
CA ASN A 273 6.81 10.52 -9.24
C ASN A 273 6.42 9.51 -8.14
N LEU A 274 5.37 8.73 -8.40
CA LEU A 274 4.88 7.69 -7.48
C LEU A 274 5.74 6.44 -7.63
N LEU A 275 5.59 5.53 -6.67
CA LEU A 275 6.36 4.30 -6.64
C LEU A 275 5.71 3.23 -7.50
N PHE A 276 6.47 2.71 -8.45
CA PHE A 276 6.25 1.38 -8.98
C PHE A 276 6.79 0.36 -7.96
N GLY A 277 5.90 -0.49 -7.45
CA GLY A 277 6.25 -1.64 -6.63
C GLY A 277 6.29 -2.89 -7.47
N ALA A 278 5.12 -3.40 -7.83
CA ALA A 278 4.97 -4.62 -8.62
C ALA A 278 3.86 -4.51 -9.68
N GLY A 279 3.47 -3.32 -10.11
CA GLY A 279 2.34 -3.07 -11.02
C GLY A 279 0.99 -3.01 -10.29
N ILE A 280 -0.06 -2.59 -11.01
CA ILE A 280 -1.40 -2.40 -10.46
C ILE A 280 -1.91 -3.64 -9.69
N SER A 281 -2.52 -3.45 -8.52
CA SER A 281 -2.76 -4.56 -7.60
C SER A 281 -4.05 -5.33 -7.89
N GLY A 282 -3.93 -6.43 -8.63
CA GLY A 282 -5.03 -7.38 -8.81
C GLY A 282 -5.51 -8.02 -7.50
N THR A 283 -4.62 -8.14 -6.50
CA THR A 283 -4.96 -8.69 -5.19
C THR A 283 -5.86 -7.75 -4.40
N THR A 284 -5.64 -6.43 -4.48
CA THR A 284 -6.62 -5.47 -3.95
C THR A 284 -8.00 -5.66 -4.59
N GLY A 285 -8.03 -5.90 -5.91
CA GLY A 285 -9.27 -6.16 -6.64
C GLY A 285 -10.01 -7.40 -6.16
N SER A 286 -9.32 -8.53 -5.98
CA SER A 286 -9.95 -9.77 -5.49
C SER A 286 -10.33 -9.72 -4.02
N LEU A 287 -9.57 -9.00 -3.18
CA LEU A 287 -9.93 -8.75 -1.78
C LEU A 287 -11.19 -7.92 -1.62
N LEU A 288 -11.37 -6.89 -2.45
CA LEU A 288 -12.57 -6.06 -2.46
C LEU A 288 -13.77 -6.81 -3.06
N GLN A 289 -13.57 -7.60 -4.13
CA GLN A 289 -14.60 -8.51 -4.63
C GLN A 289 -15.07 -9.48 -3.56
N SER A 290 -14.14 -10.12 -2.84
CA SER A 290 -14.47 -11.02 -1.74
C SER A 290 -15.22 -10.30 -0.63
N ALA A 291 -14.76 -9.11 -0.22
CA ALA A 291 -15.42 -8.33 0.81
C ALA A 291 -16.86 -7.98 0.43
N PHE A 292 -17.08 -7.47 -0.78
CA PHE A 292 -18.42 -7.11 -1.25
C PHE A 292 -19.32 -8.31 -1.50
N ALA A 293 -18.75 -9.45 -1.90
CA ALA A 293 -19.51 -10.68 -2.06
C ALA A 293 -20.05 -11.20 -0.72
N PHE A 294 -19.23 -11.19 0.34
CA PHE A 294 -19.62 -11.77 1.63
C PHE A 294 -20.31 -10.77 2.55
N ALA A 295 -19.75 -9.56 2.71
CA ALA A 295 -20.24 -8.56 3.67
C ALA A 295 -21.18 -7.52 3.03
N GLY A 296 -21.42 -7.61 1.72
CA GLY A 296 -22.12 -6.57 0.97
C GLY A 296 -21.25 -5.32 0.73
N VAL A 297 -21.80 -4.35 0.02
CA VAL A 297 -21.09 -3.10 -0.30
C VAL A 297 -21.09 -2.18 0.91
N PHE A 298 -19.93 -1.99 1.53
CA PHE A 298 -19.75 -1.01 2.61
C PHE A 298 -18.95 0.21 2.13
N ARG A 299 -19.28 1.38 2.69
CA ARG A 299 -18.74 2.70 2.32
C ARG A 299 -18.21 3.42 3.56
N GLY A 300 -17.55 4.56 3.36
CA GLY A 300 -17.09 5.41 4.46
C GLY A 300 -16.00 4.74 5.29
N GLU A 301 -16.12 4.82 6.62
CA GLU A 301 -15.10 4.38 7.56
C GLU A 301 -14.78 2.86 7.45
N PRO A 302 -15.75 1.93 7.44
CA PRO A 302 -15.44 0.50 7.27
C PRO A 302 -14.67 0.18 5.99
N LEU A 303 -14.95 0.90 4.88
CA LEU A 303 -14.22 0.72 3.62
C LEU A 303 -12.78 1.19 3.75
N LYS A 304 -12.56 2.35 4.35
CA LYS A 304 -11.22 2.88 4.62
C LYS A 304 -10.42 1.95 5.53
N GLN A 305 -11.05 1.41 6.57
CA GLN A 305 -10.43 0.45 7.48
C GLN A 305 -10.05 -0.86 6.79
N TYR A 306 -10.94 -1.41 5.95
CA TYR A 306 -10.63 -2.63 5.21
C TYR A 306 -9.53 -2.40 4.17
N VAL A 307 -9.56 -1.27 3.46
CA VAL A 307 -8.48 -0.93 2.51
C VAL A 307 -7.17 -0.66 3.25
N LEU A 308 -7.18 -0.07 4.44
CA LEU A 308 -5.96 0.05 5.25
C LEU A 308 -5.41 -1.33 5.65
N ALA A 309 -6.26 -2.33 5.90
CA ALA A 309 -5.79 -3.71 6.10
C ALA A 309 -5.18 -4.32 4.83
N ILE A 310 -5.74 -4.04 3.66
CA ILE A 310 -5.14 -4.42 2.37
C ILE A 310 -3.77 -3.74 2.21
N VAL A 311 -3.64 -2.46 2.58
CA VAL A 311 -2.36 -1.73 2.60
C VAL A 311 -1.37 -2.37 3.57
N GLY A 312 -1.81 -2.79 4.76
CA GLY A 312 -0.95 -3.55 5.67
C GLY A 312 -0.43 -4.84 5.03
N TYR A 313 -1.33 -5.63 4.45
CA TYR A 313 -0.99 -6.89 3.80
C TYR A 313 -0.07 -6.71 2.58
N LEU A 314 -0.37 -5.75 1.69
CA LEU A 314 0.34 -5.61 0.42
C LEU A 314 1.51 -4.64 0.49
N VAL A 315 1.34 -3.48 1.10
CA VAL A 315 2.41 -2.48 1.23
C VAL A 315 3.34 -2.89 2.35
N GLY A 316 2.83 -3.15 3.56
CA GLY A 316 3.63 -3.64 4.68
C GLY A 316 4.31 -4.99 4.39
N GLY A 317 3.67 -5.84 3.59
CA GLY A 317 4.24 -7.08 3.07
C GLY A 317 5.30 -6.92 1.98
N GLY A 318 5.49 -5.73 1.42
CA GLY A 318 6.43 -5.47 0.32
C GLY A 318 5.97 -6.01 -1.03
N MET A 319 4.67 -6.22 -1.22
CA MET A 319 4.08 -6.77 -2.44
C MET A 319 3.72 -5.69 -3.46
N HIS A 320 3.25 -4.53 -3.00
CA HIS A 320 2.79 -3.43 -3.84
C HIS A 320 3.09 -2.07 -3.20
N SER A 321 3.11 -1.01 -4.01
CA SER A 321 3.09 0.36 -3.48
C SER A 321 1.69 0.77 -3.02
N TYR A 322 1.60 1.88 -2.29
CA TYR A 322 0.31 2.45 -1.88
C TYR A 322 -0.55 2.76 -3.12
N HIS A 323 -0.02 3.50 -4.08
CA HIS A 323 -0.75 3.86 -5.30
C HIS A 323 -1.27 2.64 -6.08
N GLU A 324 -0.49 1.56 -6.17
CA GLU A 324 -0.91 0.30 -6.80
C GLU A 324 -2.17 -0.30 -6.19
N SER A 325 -2.33 -0.15 -4.87
CA SER A 325 -3.50 -0.60 -4.13
C SER A 325 -4.66 0.40 -4.28
N MET A 326 -4.36 1.69 -4.10
CA MET A 326 -5.38 2.73 -4.06
C MET A 326 -6.03 3.02 -5.42
N ALA A 327 -5.30 2.86 -6.53
CA ALA A 327 -5.84 2.99 -7.87
C ALA A 327 -6.93 1.95 -8.18
N VAL A 328 -6.92 0.82 -7.48
CA VAL A 328 -7.97 -0.20 -7.55
C VAL A 328 -9.08 0.09 -6.53
N ALA A 329 -8.71 0.45 -5.30
CA ALA A 329 -9.68 0.77 -4.26
C ALA A 329 -10.57 1.97 -4.61
N SER A 330 -10.08 2.94 -5.38
CA SER A 330 -10.89 4.07 -5.87
C SER A 330 -12.05 3.63 -6.76
N LYS A 331 -11.87 2.55 -7.54
CA LYS A 331 -12.94 1.95 -8.36
C LYS A 331 -14.06 1.34 -7.49
N ALA A 332 -13.77 1.01 -6.24
CA ALA A 332 -14.74 0.57 -5.24
C ALA A 332 -15.40 1.73 -4.46
N GLY A 333 -15.14 2.98 -4.85
CA GLY A 333 -15.72 4.17 -4.22
C GLY A 333 -14.92 4.74 -3.05
N LEU A 334 -13.67 4.28 -2.84
CA LEU A 334 -12.80 4.89 -1.84
C LEU A 334 -12.30 6.27 -2.31
N PRO A 335 -12.41 7.34 -1.49
CA PRO A 335 -11.89 8.65 -1.86
C PRO A 335 -10.37 8.65 -1.95
N TYR A 336 -9.83 8.72 -3.17
CA TYR A 336 -8.40 8.72 -3.42
C TYR A 336 -8.02 9.64 -4.58
N ASN A 337 -7.11 10.57 -4.30
CA ASN A 337 -6.41 11.34 -5.31
C ASN A 337 -4.99 10.77 -5.45
N PRO A 338 -4.49 10.49 -6.66
CA PRO A 338 -3.17 9.92 -6.86
C PRO A 338 -2.06 10.64 -6.08
N GLY A 339 -1.39 9.88 -5.20
CA GLY A 339 -0.31 10.36 -4.33
C GLY A 339 -0.72 11.05 -3.03
N ALA A 340 -2.01 11.20 -2.75
CA ALA A 340 -2.55 11.71 -1.49
C ALA A 340 -2.91 10.57 -0.51
N TYR A 341 -2.94 10.87 0.79
CA TYR A 341 -3.20 9.86 1.84
C TYR A 341 -4.44 10.14 2.68
N ALA A 342 -4.60 11.37 3.17
CA ALA A 342 -5.59 11.67 4.23
C ALA A 342 -7.04 11.26 3.86
N SER A 343 -7.48 11.51 2.63
CA SER A 343 -8.87 11.23 2.21
C SER A 343 -9.24 9.75 2.28
N SER A 344 -8.27 8.87 2.05
CA SER A 344 -8.44 7.41 1.99
C SER A 344 -8.15 6.70 3.31
N LEU A 345 -7.57 7.39 4.29
CA LEU A 345 -7.24 6.81 5.58
C LEU A 345 -8.45 6.82 6.53
N PRO A 346 -8.60 5.79 7.38
CA PRO A 346 -9.69 5.72 8.35
C PRO A 346 -9.52 6.75 9.47
N GLN A 347 -10.64 7.27 9.97
CA GLN A 347 -10.67 8.20 11.10
C GLN A 347 -10.03 7.60 12.35
N ALA A 348 -10.16 6.29 12.55
CA ALA A 348 -9.49 5.57 13.64
C ALA A 348 -7.96 5.74 13.61
N PHE A 349 -7.36 5.83 12.42
CA PHE A 349 -5.94 6.12 12.26
C PHE A 349 -5.66 7.62 12.32
N LEU A 350 -6.43 8.45 11.60
CA LEU A 350 -6.21 9.90 11.54
C LEU A 350 -6.28 10.57 12.92
N GLY A 351 -7.08 10.04 13.86
CA GLY A 351 -7.18 10.53 15.23
C GLY A 351 -6.11 10.00 16.19
N SER A 352 -5.15 9.20 15.71
CA SER A 352 -4.18 8.49 16.57
C SER A 352 -2.85 9.21 16.74
N MET A 353 -2.10 8.87 17.81
CA MET A 353 -0.73 9.33 18.00
C MET A 353 0.21 8.80 16.90
N GLN A 354 -0.06 7.60 16.39
CA GLN A 354 0.68 6.97 15.29
C GLN A 354 0.60 7.82 14.02
N TYR A 355 -0.59 8.31 13.66
CA TYR A 355 -0.75 9.25 12.55
C TYR A 355 -0.02 10.57 12.81
N ALA A 356 -0.15 11.14 14.02
CA ALA A 356 0.51 12.40 14.35
C ALA A 356 2.05 12.31 14.22
N ALA A 357 2.65 11.20 14.67
CA ALA A 357 4.08 10.94 14.53
C ALA A 357 4.46 10.74 13.05
N TRP A 358 3.77 9.85 12.34
CA TRP A 358 4.03 9.57 10.93
C TRP A 358 3.88 10.81 10.04
N ARG A 359 2.84 11.62 10.27
CA ARG A 359 2.61 12.89 9.60
C ARG A 359 3.74 13.89 9.87
N THR A 360 4.28 13.91 11.09
CA THR A 360 5.41 14.80 11.44
C THR A 360 6.67 14.38 10.71
N ASP A 361 6.99 13.09 10.70
CA ASP A 361 8.18 12.57 10.04
C ASP A 361 8.11 12.70 8.52
N TYR A 362 6.93 12.53 7.93
CA TYR A 362 6.73 12.51 6.48
C TYR A 362 5.80 13.61 5.99
N TYR A 363 5.82 14.79 6.61
CA TYR A 363 4.92 15.92 6.28
C TYR A 363 4.96 16.29 4.79
N ASP A 364 6.16 16.24 4.20
CA ASP A 364 6.39 16.47 2.76
C ASP A 364 5.64 15.49 1.85
N ILE A 365 5.37 14.27 2.33
CA ILE A 365 4.66 13.24 1.59
C ILE A 365 3.16 13.22 1.93
N VAL A 366 2.83 13.31 3.22
CA VAL A 366 1.48 13.10 3.75
C VAL A 366 0.58 14.31 3.51
N GLU A 367 1.11 15.52 3.74
CA GLU A 367 0.33 16.76 3.70
C GLU A 367 0.50 17.51 2.38
N LEU A 368 1.74 17.57 1.87
CA LEU A 368 2.04 18.25 0.61
C LEU A 368 1.74 17.35 -0.60
N GLY A 369 1.90 16.04 -0.48
CA GLY A 369 1.56 15.08 -1.53
C GLY A 369 2.67 14.88 -2.57
N ALA A 370 2.29 14.58 -3.81
CA ALA A 370 3.20 13.95 -4.77
C ALA A 370 3.79 14.87 -5.86
N THR A 371 3.50 16.17 -5.85
CA THR A 371 3.95 17.08 -6.92
C THR A 371 4.99 18.09 -6.46
N HIS A 372 5.23 18.23 -5.16
CA HIS A 372 6.05 19.33 -4.63
C HIS A 372 7.54 19.24 -4.97
N TRP A 373 8.07 18.06 -5.29
CA TRP A 373 9.44 17.88 -5.80
C TRP A 373 9.68 18.63 -7.12
N ARG A 374 8.62 18.90 -7.91
CA ARG A 374 8.72 19.59 -9.20
C ARG A 374 9.25 21.02 -9.06
N ASN A 375 9.03 21.66 -7.91
CA ASN A 375 9.55 23.00 -7.64
C ASN A 375 11.09 23.05 -7.67
N ASN A 376 11.76 21.92 -7.48
CA ASN A 376 13.22 21.81 -7.51
C ASN A 376 13.73 21.16 -8.81
N ALA A 377 12.85 20.75 -9.72
CA ALA A 377 13.22 20.19 -11.01
C ALA A 377 13.36 21.33 -12.03
N GLY A 378 14.60 21.67 -12.42
CA GLY A 378 14.84 22.73 -13.41
C GLY A 378 14.15 22.50 -14.76
N ALA A 379 13.87 21.25 -15.14
CA ALA A 379 13.01 20.87 -16.26
C ALA A 379 12.33 19.51 -16.01
N LEU A 380 11.04 19.40 -16.34
CA LEU A 380 10.32 18.12 -16.34
C LEU A 380 10.83 17.22 -17.48
N PRO A 381 10.83 15.88 -17.32
CA PRO A 381 11.11 14.96 -18.43
C PRO A 381 10.23 15.27 -19.66
N SER A 382 10.84 15.33 -20.85
CA SER A 382 10.21 15.82 -22.08
C SER A 382 8.99 15.03 -22.57
N HIS A 383 8.73 13.85 -22.02
CA HIS A 383 7.58 13.00 -22.35
C HIS A 383 6.32 13.29 -21.50
N LEU A 384 6.40 14.17 -20.50
CA LEU A 384 5.25 14.53 -19.68
C LEU A 384 4.37 15.57 -20.38
N SER A 385 3.08 15.28 -20.51
CA SER A 385 2.09 16.19 -21.10
C SER A 385 1.99 17.50 -20.31
N ARG A 386 2.13 18.65 -20.99
CA ARG A 386 1.91 19.99 -20.43
C ARG A 386 0.48 20.23 -19.92
N GLN A 387 -0.47 19.35 -20.22
CA GLN A 387 -1.85 19.44 -19.74
C GLN A 387 -2.05 18.90 -18.31
N LEU A 388 -1.05 18.23 -17.73
CA LEU A 388 -1.09 17.68 -16.36
C LEU A 388 -0.54 18.65 -15.29
N THR A 389 -0.43 19.93 -15.64
CA THR A 389 0.05 21.03 -14.79
C THR A 389 -1.01 22.13 -14.78
N PRO A 390 -1.82 22.29 -13.71
CA PRO A 390 -2.39 23.59 -13.42
C PRO A 390 -1.23 24.50 -13.00
N SER A 391 -1.16 25.66 -13.63
CA SER A 391 -0.30 26.80 -13.26
C SER A 391 -0.56 27.28 -11.85
#